data_AF-W5K9G5-F1
#
_entry.id   AF-W5K9G5-F1
#
_cell.length_a   1.000
_cell.length_b   1.000
_cell.length_c   1.000
_cell.angle_alpha   90.00
_cell.angle_beta   90.00
_cell.angle_gamma   90.00
#
_symmetry.space_group_name_H-M   'P 1'
#
loop_
_entity.id
_entity.type
_entity.pdbx_description
1 polymer ?
#
loop_
_entity_poly.entity_id
_entity_poly.type
_entity_poly.pdbx_seq_one_letter_code
_entity_poly.pdbx_strand_id
1 'polypeptide(L)'
;MAKENKLQKVLENLNAEDLASFRTHLVQGVVDNFPAVPECQLQDADVQATASQMVQVYGVKDAVKICETALRVMNHSYLAETLAGIKGSLRPGFPYEQVLYDGLRNQTVITIQGQVKPNADRFHINLHKDNDIAFHFNPRFNENGNQVIVRNSKRRYFWEAEERELCFFPFTPGKPFQLKILCTDSEYRVEVDKEHLLNFTHRIKEIHQIRKLTVKGDVFVQHVTIDPIPLWMTAPSAYILNDVISENMTINIPLHVKPNAEK
;
A
#
# COMPACT_ATOMS: atom_id res chain seq x y z
N MET A 1 -5.70 -12.88 -26.97
CA MET A 1 -7.13 -12.57 -26.68
C MET A 1 -7.52 -12.74 -25.21
N ALA A 2 -7.83 -13.93 -24.66
CA ALA A 2 -8.33 -14.02 -23.27
C ALA A 2 -7.32 -13.63 -22.16
N LYS A 3 -6.03 -13.96 -22.32
CA LYS A 3 -4.97 -13.62 -21.34
C LYS A 3 -4.54 -12.15 -21.39
N GLU A 4 -4.52 -11.58 -22.59
CA GLU A 4 -4.22 -10.17 -22.85
C GLU A 4 -5.30 -9.24 -22.26
N ASN A 5 -6.57 -9.63 -22.39
CA ASN A 5 -7.69 -8.95 -21.74
C ASN A 5 -7.60 -9.00 -20.20
N LYS A 6 -6.97 -10.05 -19.63
CA LYS A 6 -6.79 -10.20 -18.18
C LYS A 6 -5.70 -9.26 -17.63
N LEU A 7 -4.61 -9.07 -18.38
CA LEU A 7 -3.54 -8.13 -18.00
C LEU A 7 -4.08 -6.70 -17.89
N GLN A 8 -4.75 -6.22 -18.95
CA GLN A 8 -5.34 -4.89 -18.97
C GLN A 8 -6.30 -4.68 -17.80
N LYS A 9 -7.22 -5.63 -17.58
CA LYS A 9 -8.17 -5.56 -16.46
C LYS A 9 -7.51 -5.50 -15.08
N VAL A 10 -6.38 -6.16 -14.88
CA VAL A 10 -5.64 -6.08 -13.61
C VAL A 10 -5.05 -4.69 -13.42
N LEU A 11 -4.44 -4.13 -14.47
CA LEU A 11 -3.86 -2.78 -14.43
C LEU A 11 -4.92 -1.68 -14.23
N GLU A 12 -6.15 -1.88 -14.72
CA GLU A 12 -7.28 -0.98 -14.47
C GLU A 12 -7.69 -0.89 -12.98
N ASN A 13 -7.23 -1.83 -12.14
CA ASN A 13 -7.49 -1.81 -10.69
C ASN A 13 -6.38 -1.12 -9.89
N LEU A 14 -5.32 -0.64 -10.55
CA LEU A 14 -4.31 0.23 -9.92
C LEU A 14 -4.83 1.66 -9.89
N ASN A 15 -4.58 2.39 -8.80
CA ASN A 15 -4.81 3.83 -8.79
C ASN A 15 -3.73 4.55 -9.63
N ALA A 16 -3.84 5.87 -9.80
CA ALA A 16 -2.92 6.62 -10.64
C ALA A 16 -1.46 6.59 -10.14
N GLU A 17 -1.26 6.60 -8.82
CA GLU A 17 0.06 6.54 -8.18
C GLU A 17 0.68 5.15 -8.35
N ASP A 18 -0.09 4.10 -8.11
CA ASP A 18 0.34 2.72 -8.29
C ASP A 18 0.63 2.41 -9.76
N LEU A 19 -0.18 2.92 -10.70
CA LEU A 19 0.06 2.74 -12.13
C LEU A 19 1.35 3.43 -12.57
N ALA A 20 1.64 4.63 -12.03
CA ALA A 20 2.90 5.32 -12.27
C ALA A 20 4.08 4.52 -11.69
N SER A 21 3.96 4.07 -10.44
CA SER A 21 4.96 3.22 -9.78
C SER A 21 5.20 1.91 -10.54
N PHE A 22 4.15 1.28 -11.06
CA PHE A 22 4.24 0.07 -11.90
C PHE A 22 5.07 0.31 -13.16
N ARG A 23 4.90 1.45 -13.83
CA ARG A 23 5.69 1.79 -15.01
C ARG A 23 7.15 2.02 -14.68
N THR A 24 7.44 2.70 -13.57
CA THR A 24 8.81 2.88 -13.09
C THR A 24 9.51 1.54 -12.90
N HIS A 25 8.81 0.54 -12.35
CA HIS A 25 9.33 -0.82 -12.21
C HIS A 25 9.62 -1.46 -13.59
N LEU A 26 8.75 -1.31 -14.59
CA LEU A 26 8.99 -1.82 -15.96
C LEU A 26 10.22 -1.18 -16.63
N VAL A 27 10.46 0.11 -16.40
CA VAL A 27 11.62 0.84 -16.93
C VAL A 27 12.91 0.41 -16.23
N GLN A 28 12.87 0.16 -14.93
CA GLN A 28 14.05 -0.26 -14.16
C GLN A 28 14.44 -1.72 -14.39
N GLY A 29 13.52 -2.54 -14.90
CA GLY A 29 13.74 -3.98 -15.07
C GLY A 29 13.47 -4.74 -13.77
N VAL A 30 12.24 -5.27 -13.64
CA VAL A 30 11.77 -5.95 -12.42
C VAL A 30 12.26 -7.40 -12.31
N VAL A 31 12.60 -8.02 -13.43
CA VAL A 31 12.90 -9.45 -13.50
C VAL A 31 14.21 -9.66 -14.23
N ASP A 32 15.16 -10.33 -13.58
CA ASP A 32 16.43 -10.71 -14.18
C ASP A 32 16.22 -11.41 -15.54
N ASN A 33 17.01 -11.01 -16.54
CA ASN A 33 16.99 -11.51 -17.91
C ASN A 33 15.81 -11.06 -18.79
N PHE A 34 15.04 -10.04 -18.38
CA PHE A 34 14.06 -9.39 -19.26
C PHE A 34 14.50 -7.96 -19.61
N PRO A 35 14.33 -7.52 -20.87
CA PRO A 35 14.74 -6.18 -21.28
C PRO A 35 13.90 -5.11 -20.57
N ALA A 36 14.50 -3.98 -20.19
CA ALA A 36 13.74 -2.83 -19.72
C ALA A 36 12.82 -2.30 -20.85
N VAL A 37 11.61 -1.87 -20.52
CA VAL A 37 10.79 -1.12 -21.48
C VAL A 37 11.34 0.30 -21.56
N PRO A 38 11.60 0.85 -22.76
CA PRO A 38 12.04 2.23 -22.90
C PRO A 38 11.06 3.21 -22.25
N GLU A 39 11.58 4.15 -21.45
CA GLU A 39 10.79 5.14 -20.72
C GLU A 39 9.86 5.95 -21.65
N CYS A 40 10.35 6.29 -22.85
CA CYS A 40 9.59 7.01 -23.87
C CYS A 40 8.32 6.28 -24.36
N GLN A 41 8.20 4.97 -24.12
CA GLN A 41 7.04 4.17 -24.50
C GLN A 41 5.99 4.07 -23.37
N LEU A 42 6.36 4.44 -22.13
CA LEU A 42 5.52 4.31 -20.94
C LEU A 42 5.22 5.65 -20.26
N GLN A 43 5.98 6.70 -20.56
CA GLN A 43 5.72 8.05 -20.08
C GLN A 43 4.33 8.52 -20.53
N ASP A 44 3.50 8.92 -19.56
CA ASP A 44 2.10 9.34 -19.76
C ASP A 44 1.20 8.34 -20.50
N ALA A 45 1.62 7.09 -20.64
CA ALA A 45 0.78 6.05 -21.21
C ALA A 45 -0.54 5.95 -20.42
N ASP A 46 -1.59 5.40 -21.01
CA ASP A 46 -2.75 4.93 -20.24
C ASP A 46 -2.60 3.44 -19.93
N VAL A 47 -3.61 2.84 -19.30
CA VAL A 47 -3.59 1.41 -18.96
C VAL A 47 -3.49 0.54 -20.21
N GLN A 48 -4.21 0.89 -21.28
CA GLN A 48 -4.25 0.11 -22.51
C GLN A 48 -2.91 0.18 -23.25
N ALA A 49 -2.32 1.36 -23.36
CA ALA A 49 -1.00 1.58 -23.94
C ALA A 49 0.08 0.83 -23.15
N THR A 50 0.03 0.90 -21.81
CA THR A 50 0.96 0.14 -20.94
C THR A 50 0.85 -1.36 -21.20
N ALA A 51 -0.36 -1.93 -21.19
CA ALA A 51 -0.58 -3.35 -21.45
C ALA A 51 -0.11 -3.77 -22.85
N SER A 52 -0.37 -2.93 -23.86
CA SER A 52 0.02 -3.18 -25.25
C SER A 52 1.54 -3.22 -25.40
N GLN A 53 2.25 -2.27 -24.76
CA GLN A 53 3.72 -2.23 -24.78
C GLN A 53 4.33 -3.45 -24.08
N MET A 54 3.80 -3.87 -22.94
CA MET A 54 4.28 -5.09 -22.27
C MET A 54 4.15 -6.32 -23.17
N VAL A 55 3.02 -6.47 -23.86
CA VAL A 55 2.80 -7.59 -24.77
C VAL A 55 3.70 -7.49 -26.01
N GLN A 56 3.95 -6.29 -26.51
CA GLN A 56 4.83 -6.05 -27.65
C GLN A 56 6.29 -6.36 -27.34
N VAL A 57 6.79 -5.96 -26.16
CA VAL A 57 8.19 -6.13 -25.76
C VAL A 57 8.48 -7.55 -25.28
N TYR A 58 7.60 -8.14 -24.47
CA TYR A 58 7.85 -9.41 -23.79
C TYR A 58 7.10 -10.60 -24.38
N GLY A 59 6.06 -10.36 -25.19
CA GLY A 59 5.10 -11.40 -25.54
C GLY A 59 4.12 -11.70 -24.40
N VAL A 60 2.93 -12.22 -24.76
CA VAL A 60 1.79 -12.38 -23.82
C VAL A 60 2.13 -13.21 -22.58
N LYS A 61 2.92 -14.28 -22.72
CA LYS A 61 3.22 -15.20 -21.62
C LYS A 61 4.14 -14.54 -20.58
N ASP A 62 5.19 -13.88 -21.05
CA ASP A 62 6.19 -13.29 -20.16
C ASP A 62 5.73 -11.94 -19.61
N ALA A 63 4.93 -11.18 -20.38
CA ALA A 63 4.25 -9.97 -19.88
C ALA A 63 3.40 -10.25 -18.63
N VAL A 64 2.68 -11.39 -18.60
CA VAL A 64 1.89 -11.80 -17.43
C VAL A 64 2.80 -12.10 -16.23
N LYS A 65 3.92 -12.80 -16.43
CA LYS A 65 4.87 -13.13 -15.36
C LYS A 65 5.55 -11.87 -14.80
N ILE A 66 5.97 -10.96 -15.66
CA ILE A 66 6.58 -9.68 -15.27
C ILE A 66 5.58 -8.83 -14.50
N CYS A 67 4.33 -8.75 -14.98
CA CYS A 67 3.27 -8.03 -14.28
C CYS A 67 3.01 -8.63 -12.89
N GLU A 68 2.91 -9.96 -12.77
CA GLU A 68 2.75 -10.63 -11.48
C GLU A 68 3.90 -10.30 -10.51
N THR A 69 5.15 -10.33 -10.98
CA THR A 69 6.32 -9.98 -10.15
C THR A 69 6.30 -8.52 -9.74
N ALA A 70 6.04 -7.59 -10.67
CA ALA A 70 5.96 -6.16 -10.38
C ALA A 70 4.86 -5.86 -9.36
N LEU A 71 3.67 -6.45 -9.51
CA LEU A 71 2.59 -6.33 -8.55
C LEU A 71 2.99 -6.86 -7.16
N ARG A 72 3.75 -7.95 -7.08
CA ARG A 72 4.27 -8.45 -5.79
C ARG A 72 5.30 -7.51 -5.17
N VAL A 73 6.22 -6.96 -5.97
CA VAL A 73 7.22 -5.98 -5.50
C VAL A 73 6.53 -4.73 -4.96
N MET A 74 5.45 -4.31 -5.60
CA MET A 74 4.60 -3.20 -5.16
C MET A 74 3.55 -3.60 -4.10
N ASN A 75 3.66 -4.79 -3.50
CA ASN A 75 2.73 -5.32 -2.50
C ASN A 75 1.24 -5.45 -2.90
N HIS A 76 0.91 -5.34 -4.19
CA HIS A 76 -0.40 -5.68 -4.74
C HIS A 76 -0.60 -7.20 -4.88
N SER A 77 -0.38 -7.93 -3.78
CA SER A 77 -0.42 -9.40 -3.75
C SER A 77 -1.77 -9.97 -4.23
N TYR A 78 -2.89 -9.30 -3.93
CA TYR A 78 -4.21 -9.72 -4.40
C TYR A 78 -4.33 -9.67 -5.94
N LEU A 79 -3.84 -8.60 -6.56
CA LEU A 79 -3.87 -8.44 -8.01
C LEU A 79 -2.91 -9.43 -8.68
N ALA A 80 -1.73 -9.67 -8.09
CA ALA A 80 -0.80 -10.70 -8.54
C ALA A 80 -1.42 -12.10 -8.49
N GLU A 81 -2.08 -12.48 -7.38
CA GLU A 81 -2.78 -13.76 -7.24
C GLU A 81 -3.98 -13.88 -8.20
N THR A 82 -4.68 -12.77 -8.45
CA THR A 82 -5.76 -12.74 -9.45
C THR A 82 -5.21 -12.98 -10.86
N LEU A 83 -4.10 -12.33 -11.21
CA LEU A 83 -3.44 -12.51 -12.49
C LEU A 83 -2.97 -13.96 -12.68
N ALA A 84 -2.35 -14.55 -11.65
CA ALA A 84 -1.94 -15.95 -11.58
C ALA A 84 -3.12 -16.95 -11.66
N GLY A 85 -4.36 -16.48 -11.50
CA GLY A 85 -5.56 -17.33 -11.52
C GLY A 85 -5.85 -18.04 -10.20
N ILE A 86 -5.15 -17.67 -9.13
CA ILE A 86 -5.38 -18.16 -7.76
C ILE A 86 -6.68 -17.54 -7.22
N LYS A 87 -6.90 -16.25 -7.47
CA LYS A 87 -8.17 -15.57 -7.18
C LYS A 87 -9.03 -15.51 -8.45
N GLY A 88 -10.28 -15.94 -8.33
CA GLY A 88 -11.24 -15.96 -9.45
C GLY A 88 -11.89 -14.61 -9.79
N SER A 89 -11.59 -13.54 -9.05
CA SER A 89 -12.23 -12.22 -9.19
C SER A 89 -11.18 -11.11 -9.11
N LEU A 90 -11.37 -10.07 -9.92
CA LEU A 90 -10.57 -8.82 -9.90
C LEU A 90 -10.92 -7.94 -8.70
N ARG A 91 -12.17 -8.04 -8.24
CA ARG A 91 -12.58 -7.39 -7.01
C ARG A 91 -12.28 -8.31 -5.85
N PRO A 92 -11.72 -7.80 -4.75
CA PRO A 92 -11.53 -8.59 -3.56
C PRO A 92 -12.83 -9.23 -3.12
N GLY A 93 -12.85 -10.56 -3.18
CA GLY A 93 -13.95 -11.35 -2.64
C GLY A 93 -14.13 -11.03 -1.16
N PHE A 94 -15.36 -11.11 -0.68
CA PHE A 94 -15.67 -10.89 0.72
C PHE A 94 -15.89 -12.25 1.41
N PRO A 95 -15.23 -12.53 2.55
CA PRO A 95 -14.32 -11.66 3.32
C PRO A 95 -12.96 -11.41 2.64
N TYR A 96 -12.40 -10.21 2.83
CA TYR A 96 -11.06 -9.86 2.35
C TYR A 96 -10.00 -10.52 3.23
N GLU A 97 -9.03 -11.19 2.61
CA GLU A 97 -7.85 -11.71 3.29
C GLU A 97 -6.61 -11.50 2.42
N GLN A 98 -5.54 -11.01 3.03
CA GLN A 98 -4.23 -10.79 2.39
C GLN A 98 -3.12 -11.34 3.26
N VAL A 99 -2.18 -12.07 2.63
CA VAL A 99 -0.93 -12.51 3.25
C VAL A 99 0.09 -11.36 3.18
N LEU A 100 0.76 -11.12 4.30
CA LEU A 100 1.86 -10.15 4.43
C LEU A 100 3.16 -10.97 4.54
N TYR A 101 3.78 -11.27 3.39
CA TYR A 101 4.88 -12.24 3.29
C TYR A 101 6.13 -11.87 4.11
N ASP A 102 6.36 -10.60 4.37
CA ASP A 102 7.49 -10.12 5.18
C ASP A 102 7.09 -9.72 6.61
N GLY A 103 5.82 -9.90 6.95
CA GLY A 103 5.22 -9.30 8.14
C GLY A 103 5.22 -7.78 8.10
N LEU A 104 4.93 -7.15 9.24
CA LEU A 104 4.99 -5.69 9.38
C LEU A 104 6.37 -5.24 9.87
N ARG A 105 6.77 -4.04 9.47
CA ARG A 105 7.99 -3.36 9.93
C ARG A 105 7.63 -2.00 10.50
N ASN A 106 8.58 -1.38 11.18
CA ASN A 106 8.45 0.01 11.57
C ASN A 106 8.16 0.88 10.33
N GLN A 107 7.21 1.78 10.50
CA GLN A 107 6.63 2.66 9.51
C GLN A 107 5.99 1.98 8.28
N THR A 108 5.66 0.68 8.34
CA THR A 108 4.76 0.08 7.35
C THR A 108 3.40 0.77 7.43
N VAL A 109 2.88 1.23 6.29
CA VAL A 109 1.53 1.81 6.17
C VAL A 109 0.62 0.83 5.45
N ILE A 110 -0.48 0.46 6.11
CA ILE A 110 -1.58 -0.28 5.49
C ILE A 110 -2.66 0.73 5.13
N THR A 111 -2.93 0.92 3.84
CA THR A 111 -4.04 1.77 3.38
C THR A 111 -5.17 0.90 2.88
N ILE A 112 -6.38 1.11 3.41
CA ILE A 112 -7.61 0.41 3.01
C ILE A 112 -8.60 1.47 2.52
N GLN A 113 -8.91 1.41 1.22
CA GLN A 113 -10.01 2.16 0.63
C GLN A 113 -11.23 1.24 0.52
N GLY A 114 -12.35 1.69 1.05
CA GLY A 114 -13.56 0.89 1.10
C GLY A 114 -14.81 1.75 1.16
N GLN A 115 -15.94 1.06 1.21
CA GLN A 115 -17.25 1.68 1.41
C GLN A 115 -18.02 0.87 2.44
N VAL A 116 -18.55 1.55 3.45
CA VAL A 116 -19.44 0.91 4.43
C VAL A 116 -20.71 0.47 3.70
N LYS A 117 -21.19 -0.75 3.95
CA LYS A 117 -22.46 -1.20 3.34
C LYS A 117 -23.63 -0.35 3.85
N PRO A 118 -24.68 -0.14 3.05
CA PRO A 118 -25.93 0.40 3.56
C PRO A 118 -26.44 -0.46 4.73
N ASN A 119 -26.97 0.17 5.78
CA ASN A 119 -27.50 -0.51 6.98
C ASN A 119 -26.48 -1.38 7.73
N ALA A 120 -25.19 -1.02 7.70
CA ALA A 120 -24.14 -1.73 8.41
C ALA A 120 -24.40 -1.84 9.92
N ASP A 121 -24.26 -3.03 10.49
CA ASP A 121 -24.21 -3.25 11.95
C ASP A 121 -22.78 -3.06 12.46
N ARG A 122 -21.83 -3.77 11.85
CA ARG A 122 -20.41 -3.68 12.20
C ARG A 122 -19.51 -4.19 11.09
N PHE A 123 -18.27 -3.72 11.06
CA PHE A 123 -17.18 -4.37 10.35
C PHE A 123 -15.94 -4.47 11.22
N HIS A 124 -14.97 -5.27 10.81
CA HIS A 124 -13.71 -5.35 11.51
C HIS A 124 -12.53 -5.58 10.58
N ILE A 125 -11.39 -5.02 11.01
CA ILE A 125 -10.08 -5.20 10.42
C ILE A 125 -9.22 -5.90 11.47
N ASN A 126 -8.59 -7.01 11.09
CA ASN A 126 -7.70 -7.77 11.98
C ASN A 126 -6.32 -7.90 11.36
N LEU A 127 -5.30 -7.63 12.18
CA LEU A 127 -3.92 -7.98 11.93
C LEU A 127 -3.56 -9.22 12.74
N HIS A 128 -3.18 -10.30 12.07
CA HIS A 128 -2.98 -11.61 12.69
C HIS A 128 -1.51 -11.98 12.76
N LYS A 129 -1.14 -12.58 13.89
CA LYS A 129 0.08 -13.37 14.09
C LYS A 129 -0.37 -14.81 14.29
N ASP A 130 -0.19 -15.65 13.28
CA ASP A 130 -0.68 -17.04 13.28
C ASP A 130 -2.20 -17.10 13.58
N ASN A 131 -2.58 -17.68 14.72
CA ASN A 131 -3.97 -17.78 15.19
C ASN A 131 -4.39 -16.64 16.14
N ASP A 132 -3.45 -15.78 16.53
CA ASP A 132 -3.69 -14.64 17.42
C ASP A 132 -4.00 -13.38 16.60
N ILE A 133 -4.79 -12.48 17.19
CA ILE A 133 -5.10 -11.16 16.62
C ILE A 133 -4.26 -10.13 17.38
N ALA A 134 -3.23 -9.60 16.73
CA ALA A 134 -2.38 -8.55 17.27
C ALA A 134 -3.15 -7.24 17.41
N PHE A 135 -3.97 -6.91 16.42
CA PHE A 135 -4.82 -5.72 16.42
C PHE A 135 -6.17 -6.03 15.81
N HIS A 136 -7.22 -5.89 16.61
CA HIS A 136 -8.62 -5.94 16.21
C HIS A 136 -9.15 -4.51 16.22
N PHE A 137 -9.61 -4.02 15.08
CA PHE A 137 -10.29 -2.74 14.93
C PHE A 137 -11.73 -3.02 14.50
N ASN A 138 -12.71 -2.71 15.35
CA ASN A 138 -14.10 -3.08 15.12
C ASN A 138 -15.08 -1.91 15.32
N PRO A 139 -15.34 -1.13 14.27
CA PRO A 139 -16.45 -0.18 14.25
C PRO A 139 -17.80 -0.89 14.35
N ARG A 140 -18.62 -0.45 15.29
CA ARG A 140 -20.00 -0.86 15.52
C ARG A 140 -20.88 0.37 15.37
N PHE A 141 -21.84 0.33 14.45
CA PHE A 141 -22.70 1.47 14.14
C PHE A 141 -23.85 1.61 15.14
N ASN A 142 -24.16 0.56 15.89
CA ASN A 142 -25.12 0.59 16.97
C ASN A 142 -24.74 -0.43 18.05
N GLU A 143 -24.34 0.07 19.21
CA GLU A 143 -24.23 -0.69 20.46
C GLU A 143 -25.01 0.08 21.53
N ASN A 144 -26.21 -0.41 21.84
CA ASN A 144 -27.14 0.23 22.78
C ASN A 144 -27.43 1.71 22.45
N GLY A 145 -27.60 2.02 21.16
CA GLY A 145 -27.89 3.37 20.68
C GLY A 145 -26.65 4.23 20.41
N ASN A 146 -25.45 3.72 20.68
CA ASN A 146 -24.20 4.46 20.49
C ASN A 146 -23.35 3.87 19.37
N GLN A 147 -22.63 4.74 18.65
CA GLN A 147 -21.57 4.33 17.74
C GLN A 147 -20.27 4.17 18.53
N VAL A 148 -19.58 3.04 18.37
CA VAL A 148 -18.34 2.74 19.09
C VAL A 148 -17.35 2.03 18.18
N ILE A 149 -16.05 2.25 18.40
CA ILE A 149 -15.01 1.42 17.81
C ILE A 149 -14.32 0.69 18.95
N VAL A 150 -14.45 -0.64 18.95
CA VAL A 150 -13.74 -1.49 19.89
C VAL A 150 -12.37 -1.80 19.30
N ARG A 151 -11.31 -1.54 20.07
CA ARG A 151 -9.97 -2.06 19.78
C ARG A 151 -9.56 -3.10 20.81
N ASN A 152 -8.93 -4.17 20.36
CA ASN A 152 -8.46 -5.22 21.25
C ASN A 152 -7.36 -6.08 20.60
N SER A 153 -6.80 -7.00 21.37
CA SER A 153 -5.99 -8.12 20.89
C SER A 153 -6.61 -9.43 21.37
N LYS A 154 -6.36 -10.51 20.62
CA LYS A 154 -6.79 -11.86 20.99
C LYS A 154 -5.57 -12.78 21.04
N ARG A 155 -5.26 -13.33 22.22
CA ARG A 155 -4.14 -14.27 22.40
C ARG A 155 -4.61 -15.59 22.96
N ARG A 156 -4.15 -16.71 22.40
CA ARG A 156 -4.51 -18.06 22.84
C ARG A 156 -6.02 -18.23 22.99
N TYR A 157 -6.76 -17.75 22.00
CA TYR A 157 -8.23 -17.77 21.94
C TYR A 157 -8.99 -16.82 22.88
N PHE A 158 -8.31 -16.07 23.76
CA PHE A 158 -8.94 -15.13 24.68
C PHE A 158 -8.77 -13.69 24.21
N TRP A 159 -9.86 -12.92 24.27
CA TRP A 159 -9.81 -11.47 24.12
C TRP A 159 -9.18 -10.84 25.36
N GLU A 160 -8.35 -9.84 25.15
CA GLU A 160 -7.78 -9.03 26.25
C GLU A 160 -8.74 -7.88 26.61
N ALA A 161 -8.25 -6.88 27.36
CA ALA A 161 -9.06 -5.72 27.72
C ALA A 161 -9.43 -4.87 26.49
N GLU A 162 -10.69 -4.49 26.35
CA GLU A 162 -11.14 -3.61 25.26
C GLU A 162 -10.72 -2.16 25.51
N GLU A 163 -10.35 -1.45 24.44
CA GLU A 163 -10.22 0.01 24.40
C GLU A 163 -11.33 0.57 23.53
N ARG A 164 -11.99 1.64 23.98
CA ARG A 164 -13.23 2.16 23.39
C ARG A 164 -13.25 3.68 23.25
N GLU A 165 -12.29 4.35 23.86
CA GLU A 165 -12.17 5.80 23.98
C GLU A 165 -11.81 6.41 22.62
N LEU A 166 -12.66 7.32 22.13
CA LEU A 166 -12.51 7.97 20.83
C LEU A 166 -12.99 9.41 20.92
N CYS A 167 -12.39 10.28 20.11
CA CYS A 167 -12.85 11.66 19.98
C CYS A 167 -14.11 11.76 19.09
N PHE A 168 -14.26 10.87 18.10
CA PHE A 168 -15.38 10.84 17.17
C PHE A 168 -15.49 9.47 16.47
N PHE A 169 -16.61 9.24 15.78
CA PHE A 169 -16.83 8.04 14.95
C PHE A 169 -16.84 8.44 13.46
N PRO A 170 -15.83 8.02 12.66
CA PRO A 170 -15.62 8.58 11.30
C PRO A 170 -16.44 7.88 10.21
N PHE A 171 -17.14 6.78 10.50
CA PHE A 171 -17.79 5.98 9.47
C PHE A 171 -19.27 6.30 9.31
N THR A 172 -19.73 6.38 8.07
CA THR A 172 -21.16 6.56 7.74
C THR A 172 -21.64 5.41 6.84
N PRO A 173 -22.75 4.73 7.17
CA PRO A 173 -23.32 3.70 6.30
C PRO A 173 -23.54 4.18 4.86
N GLY A 174 -23.12 3.37 3.89
CA GLY A 174 -23.21 3.70 2.46
C GLY A 174 -22.16 4.68 1.94
N LYS A 175 -21.27 5.24 2.78
CA LYS A 175 -20.23 6.18 2.36
C LYS A 175 -18.86 5.50 2.16
N PRO A 176 -18.05 6.00 1.22
CA PRO A 176 -16.66 5.58 1.08
C PRO A 176 -15.83 6.10 2.26
N PHE A 177 -14.70 5.46 2.51
CA PHE A 177 -13.67 5.89 3.46
C PHE A 177 -12.29 5.46 2.98
N GLN A 178 -11.27 6.17 3.44
CA GLN A 178 -9.88 5.73 3.38
C GLN A 178 -9.34 5.61 4.81
N LEU A 179 -8.95 4.39 5.20
CA LEU A 179 -8.34 4.11 6.48
C LEU A 179 -6.85 3.82 6.29
N LYS A 180 -5.98 4.43 7.10
CA LYS A 180 -4.55 4.14 7.15
C LYS A 180 -4.18 3.61 8.53
N ILE A 181 -3.41 2.53 8.57
CA ILE A 181 -2.78 1.99 9.78
C ILE A 181 -1.27 2.12 9.61
N LEU A 182 -0.65 3.05 10.32
CA LEU A 182 0.79 3.16 10.43
C LEU A 182 1.26 2.25 11.57
N CYS A 183 2.06 1.24 11.25
CA CYS A 183 2.76 0.43 12.24
C CYS A 183 4.03 1.17 12.67
N THR A 184 4.20 1.45 13.96
CA THR A 184 5.46 1.96 14.52
C THR A 184 6.17 0.89 15.35
N ASP A 185 7.29 1.20 15.99
CA ASP A 185 7.97 0.29 16.91
C ASP A 185 7.14 -0.02 18.19
N SER A 186 6.21 0.85 18.57
CA SER A 186 5.50 0.76 19.85
C SER A 186 3.98 0.64 19.74
N GLU A 187 3.38 1.11 18.65
CA GLU A 187 1.94 1.23 18.48
C GLU A 187 1.48 1.23 17.01
N TYR A 188 0.21 0.93 16.79
CA TYR A 188 -0.49 1.26 15.54
C TYR A 188 -1.12 2.64 15.67
N ARG A 189 -0.91 3.50 14.68
CA ARG A 189 -1.62 4.77 14.56
C ARG A 189 -2.64 4.68 13.43
N VAL A 190 -3.87 5.03 13.72
CA VAL A 190 -4.97 4.93 12.76
C VAL A 190 -5.43 6.33 12.38
N GLU A 191 -5.56 6.54 11.07
CA GLU A 191 -6.12 7.72 10.43
C GLU A 191 -7.29 7.29 9.55
N VAL A 192 -8.37 8.08 9.53
CA VAL A 192 -9.49 7.90 8.60
C VAL A 192 -9.74 9.22 7.89
N ASP A 193 -9.79 9.19 6.57
CA ASP A 193 -10.04 10.35 5.71
C ASP A 193 -9.16 11.57 6.03
N LYS A 194 -7.86 11.32 6.27
CA LYS A 194 -6.81 12.31 6.61
C LYS A 194 -6.89 12.88 8.03
N GLU A 195 -7.80 12.39 8.86
CA GLU A 195 -7.90 12.77 10.26
C GLU A 195 -7.42 11.66 11.18
N HIS A 196 -6.54 12.02 12.11
CA HIS A 196 -6.06 11.09 13.13
C HIS A 196 -7.21 10.65 14.03
N LEU A 197 -7.37 9.34 14.19
CA LEU A 197 -8.47 8.75 14.94
C LEU A 197 -8.03 8.23 16.31
N LEU A 198 -7.00 7.37 16.33
CA LEU A 198 -6.54 6.70 17.55
C LEU A 198 -5.12 6.15 17.44
N ASN A 199 -4.54 5.85 18.60
CA ASN A 199 -3.35 5.00 18.76
C ASN A 199 -3.73 3.72 19.50
N PHE A 200 -3.09 2.60 19.17
CA PHE A 200 -3.22 1.33 19.87
C PHE A 200 -1.83 0.75 20.14
N THR A 201 -1.42 0.73 21.41
CA THR A 201 -0.10 0.22 21.81
C THR A 201 0.02 -1.28 21.52
N HIS A 202 1.15 -1.72 20.98
CA HIS A 202 1.39 -3.11 20.64
C HIS A 202 1.30 -4.01 21.87
N ARG A 203 0.35 -4.95 21.88
CA ARG A 203 0.27 -6.01 22.90
C ARG A 203 1.03 -7.27 22.49
N ILE A 204 1.15 -7.50 21.19
CA ILE A 204 2.05 -8.48 20.57
C ILE A 204 3.21 -7.67 19.96
N LYS A 205 4.45 -7.92 20.41
CA LYS A 205 5.61 -7.07 20.07
C LYS A 205 6.34 -7.54 18.82
N GLU A 206 6.16 -8.79 18.42
CA GLU A 206 6.79 -9.40 17.24
C GLU A 206 6.09 -8.96 15.93
N ILE A 207 6.14 -7.67 15.62
CA ILE A 207 5.43 -7.08 14.46
C ILE A 207 5.80 -7.75 13.12
N HIS A 208 7.03 -8.25 12.99
CA HIS A 208 7.51 -9.01 11.83
C HIS A 208 6.82 -10.38 11.66
N GLN A 209 6.09 -10.87 12.67
CA GLN A 209 5.30 -12.10 12.60
C GLN A 209 3.81 -11.82 12.31
N ILE A 210 3.42 -10.56 12.13
CA ILE A 210 2.06 -10.19 11.75
C ILE A 210 1.93 -10.35 10.25
N ARG A 211 1.46 -11.52 9.82
CA ARG A 211 1.57 -12.01 8.44
C ARG A 211 0.25 -12.12 7.70
N LYS A 212 -0.85 -11.67 8.31
CA LYS A 212 -2.17 -11.73 7.68
C LYS A 212 -3.04 -10.55 8.08
N LEU A 213 -3.62 -9.91 7.08
CA LEU A 213 -4.66 -8.91 7.19
C LEU A 213 -6.01 -9.53 6.81
N THR A 214 -7.06 -9.30 7.60
CA THR A 214 -8.43 -9.64 7.20
C THR A 214 -9.37 -8.48 7.41
N VAL A 215 -10.28 -8.26 6.46
CA VAL A 215 -11.37 -7.28 6.58
C VAL A 215 -12.70 -8.00 6.36
N LYS A 216 -13.56 -8.00 7.38
CA LYS A 216 -14.87 -8.69 7.37
C LYS A 216 -15.97 -7.82 7.99
N GLY A 217 -17.21 -8.28 7.91
CA GLY A 217 -18.45 -7.56 8.27
C GLY A 217 -19.03 -6.65 7.17
N ASP A 218 -19.70 -5.57 7.56
CA ASP A 218 -20.54 -4.76 6.67
C ASP A 218 -19.75 -3.69 5.91
N VAL A 219 -18.75 -4.14 5.14
CA VAL A 219 -17.87 -3.28 4.36
C VAL A 219 -17.56 -3.89 3.00
N PHE A 220 -17.43 -3.04 1.98
CA PHE A 220 -16.83 -3.36 0.69
C PHE A 220 -15.39 -2.88 0.68
N VAL A 221 -14.45 -3.78 0.39
CA VAL A 221 -13.04 -3.41 0.18
C VAL A 221 -12.84 -3.16 -1.31
N GLN A 222 -12.32 -1.97 -1.64
CA GLN A 222 -12.05 -1.57 -3.02
C GLN A 222 -10.56 -1.73 -3.33
N HIS A 223 -9.71 -1.19 -2.46
CA HIS A 223 -8.26 -1.21 -2.63
C HIS A 223 -7.54 -1.38 -1.30
N VAL A 224 -6.43 -2.11 -1.31
CA VAL A 224 -5.53 -2.25 -0.17
C VAL A 224 -4.10 -2.12 -0.67
N THR A 225 -3.35 -1.14 -0.13
CA THR A 225 -1.90 -1.07 -0.29
C THR A 225 -1.21 -1.40 1.01
N ILE A 226 -0.02 -1.98 0.89
CA ILE A 226 0.90 -2.19 1.99
C ILE A 226 2.20 -1.52 1.55
N ASP A 227 2.40 -0.29 2.01
CA ASP A 227 3.55 0.51 1.63
C ASP A 227 4.60 0.33 2.74
N PRO A 228 5.65 -0.48 2.54
CA PRO A 228 6.86 -0.30 3.32
C PRO A 228 7.40 1.10 3.02
N ILE A 229 8.13 1.69 3.97
CA ILE A 229 8.96 2.84 3.63
C ILE A 229 9.76 2.46 2.37
N PRO A 230 9.72 3.26 1.29
CA PRO A 230 10.57 3.02 0.14
C PRO A 230 12.02 2.89 0.61
N LEU A 231 12.80 1.96 0.05
CA LEU A 231 14.18 1.73 0.48
C LEU A 231 15.01 3.03 0.50
N TRP A 232 14.70 4.00 -0.37
CA TRP A 232 15.35 5.32 -0.44
C TRP A 232 15.03 6.24 0.76
N MET A 233 13.91 6.05 1.46
CA MET A 233 13.59 6.74 2.71
C MET A 233 14.18 6.03 3.95
N THR A 234 14.66 4.79 3.80
CA THR A 234 15.41 4.05 4.84
C THR A 234 16.93 4.13 4.68
N ALA A 235 17.42 4.64 3.55
CA ALA A 235 18.84 4.89 3.35
C ALA A 235 19.26 6.06 4.27
N PRO A 236 20.36 5.95 5.03
CA PRO A 236 20.94 7.12 5.68
C PRO A 236 21.16 8.20 4.61
N SER A 237 20.87 9.45 4.97
CA SER A 237 20.82 10.68 4.14
C SER A 237 22.05 11.01 3.26
N ALA A 238 22.96 10.07 3.00
CA ALA A 238 24.22 10.28 2.30
C ALA A 238 24.14 10.14 0.76
N TYR A 239 23.01 9.71 0.17
CA TYR A 239 22.94 9.47 -1.28
C TYR A 239 22.06 10.43 -2.10
N ILE A 240 21.35 11.38 -1.49
CA ILE A 240 20.46 12.32 -2.24
C ILE A 240 21.12 13.67 -2.57
N LEU A 241 22.41 13.87 -2.25
CA LEU A 241 23.06 15.16 -2.48
C LEU A 241 23.74 15.35 -3.84
N ASN A 242 23.83 14.32 -4.69
CA ASN A 242 24.55 14.45 -5.97
C ASN A 242 23.67 14.70 -7.20
N ASP A 243 22.36 14.43 -7.14
CA ASP A 243 21.49 14.51 -8.33
C ASP A 243 20.61 15.77 -8.40
N VAL A 244 20.69 16.67 -7.42
CA VAL A 244 19.90 17.94 -7.40
C VAL A 244 20.76 19.17 -7.70
N ILE A 245 22.09 19.05 -7.78
CA ILE A 245 22.98 20.21 -8.03
C ILE A 245 23.39 20.34 -9.51
N SER A 246 23.14 19.37 -10.39
CA SER A 246 23.64 19.43 -11.77
C SER A 246 22.80 20.24 -12.77
N GLU A 247 21.60 20.75 -12.42
CA GLU A 247 20.76 21.40 -13.44
C GLU A 247 20.37 22.86 -13.22
N ASN A 248 20.65 23.52 -12.09
CA ASN A 248 20.31 24.94 -11.96
C ASN A 248 21.23 25.71 -11.02
N MET A 249 22.34 26.24 -11.55
CA MET A 249 22.79 27.61 -11.25
C MET A 249 24.05 27.99 -12.04
N THR A 250 23.86 28.70 -13.15
CA THR A 250 24.90 29.59 -13.69
C THR A 250 25.05 30.77 -12.72
N ILE A 251 26.00 30.70 -11.80
CA ILE A 251 26.43 31.88 -11.04
C ILE A 251 27.68 32.43 -11.72
N ASN A 252 27.48 33.47 -12.54
CA ASN A 252 28.55 34.38 -12.95
C ASN A 252 29.09 35.08 -11.71
N ILE A 253 30.25 34.67 -11.22
CA ILE A 253 30.99 35.44 -10.21
C ILE A 253 31.91 36.41 -10.95
N PRO A 254 31.78 37.74 -10.76
CA PRO A 254 32.71 38.70 -11.34
C PRO A 254 34.09 38.55 -10.67
N LEU A 255 35.14 38.42 -11.49
CA LEU A 255 36.53 38.41 -11.05
C LEU A 255 36.87 39.75 -10.37
N HIS A 256 36.91 39.76 -9.04
CA HIS A 256 37.51 40.86 -8.30
C HIS A 256 39.04 40.66 -8.31
N VAL A 257 39.71 41.42 -9.18
CA VAL A 257 41.17 41.54 -9.25
C VAL A 257 41.68 42.09 -7.92
N LYS A 258 42.47 41.32 -7.19
CA LYS A 258 43.29 41.87 -6.08
C LYS A 258 44.55 42.51 -6.67
N PRO A 259 44.91 43.74 -6.27
CA PRO A 259 46.14 44.37 -6.72
C PRO A 259 47.36 43.77 -6.03
N ASN A 260 48.46 43.75 -6.78
CA ASN A 260 49.82 43.46 -6.33
C ASN A 260 50.20 44.27 -5.08
N ALA A 261 50.96 43.65 -4.19
CA ALA A 261 51.93 44.36 -3.37
C ALA A 261 53.23 43.56 -3.35
N GLU A 262 54.27 44.25 -3.81
CA GLU A 262 55.65 43.81 -3.97
C GLU A 262 56.41 43.80 -2.63
N LYS A 263 57.47 42.98 -2.60
CA LYS A 263 58.65 42.96 -1.71
C LYS A 263 58.47 42.53 -0.26
#